data_AF-A0AAJ0SEY9-F1
#
_entry.id   AF-A0AAJ0SEY9-F1
#
_cell.length_a   1.000
_cell.length_b   1.000
_cell.length_c   1.000
_cell.angle_alpha   90.00
_cell.angle_beta   90.00
_cell.angle_gamma   90.00
#
_symmetry.space_group_name_H-M   'P 1'
#
loop_
_entity.id
_entity.type
_entity.pdbx_description
1 polymer ?
#
loop_
_entity_poly.entity_id
_entity_poly.type
_entity_poly.pdbx_seq_one_letter_code
_entity_poly.pdbx_strand_id
1 'polypeptide(L)'
;MVNRVKKKGDEDAYLELFYNFKECSIEVRTDTLMAYAKIMALKHNNERGYYDYLQALYEKYGVDYSNSSKNDISKLDKVSKKPIENWLKLMLDKKMMTKKDFDAIKR
;
A
#
# COMPACT_ATOMS: atom_id res chain seq x y z
N MET A 1 -18.53 10.21 2.20
CA MET A 1 -17.24 9.49 2.42
C MET A 1 -16.23 9.72 1.31
N VAL A 2 -16.45 9.17 0.10
CA VAL A 2 -15.48 9.23 -1.03
C VAL A 2 -14.97 10.63 -1.37
N ASN A 3 -15.86 11.62 -1.47
CA ASN A 3 -15.43 13.00 -1.76
C ASN A 3 -14.60 13.63 -0.64
N ARG A 4 -14.80 13.22 0.62
CA ARG A 4 -14.00 13.70 1.76
C ARG A 4 -12.57 13.18 1.66
N VAL A 5 -12.39 11.89 1.35
CA VAL A 5 -11.06 11.31 1.06
C VAL A 5 -10.42 11.96 -0.16
N LYS A 6 -11.12 11.96 -1.31
CA LYS A 6 -10.55 12.45 -2.58
C LYS A 6 -10.16 13.94 -2.53
N LYS A 7 -10.95 14.78 -1.87
CA LYS A 7 -10.74 16.24 -1.85
C LYS A 7 -9.98 16.73 -0.63
N LYS A 8 -10.22 16.15 0.55
CA LYS A 8 -9.76 16.69 1.83
C LYS A 8 -8.73 15.82 2.56
N GLY A 9 -8.48 14.59 2.11
CA GLY A 9 -7.59 13.68 2.83
C GLY A 9 -8.13 13.30 4.20
N ASP A 10 -9.45 13.22 4.30
CA ASP A 10 -10.17 12.98 5.55
C ASP A 10 -9.89 11.55 6.07
N GLU A 11 -9.13 11.46 7.16
CA GLU A 11 -8.64 10.19 7.71
C GLU A 11 -9.77 9.32 8.27
N ASP A 12 -10.76 9.91 8.94
CA ASP A 12 -11.92 9.17 9.47
C ASP A 12 -12.74 8.55 8.33
N ALA A 13 -13.03 9.34 7.29
CA ALA A 13 -13.73 8.84 6.10
C ALA A 13 -12.90 7.81 5.34
N TYR A 14 -11.57 7.91 5.39
CA TYR A 14 -10.67 6.91 4.81
C TYR A 14 -10.69 5.60 5.60
N LEU A 15 -10.64 5.66 6.93
CA LEU A 15 -10.75 4.50 7.81
C LEU A 15 -12.07 3.77 7.63
N GLU A 16 -13.17 4.51 7.59
CA GLU A 16 -14.50 3.95 7.38
C GLU A 16 -14.58 3.22 6.01
N LEU A 17 -14.07 3.84 4.95
CA LEU A 17 -13.94 3.17 3.65
C LEU A 17 -13.06 1.92 3.72
N PHE A 18 -11.91 2.01 4.39
CA PHE A 18 -10.95 0.92 4.50
C PHE A 18 -11.58 -0.33 5.14
N TYR A 19 -12.29 -0.17 6.25
CA TYR A 19 -12.94 -1.28 6.93
C TYR A 19 -14.12 -1.84 6.13
N ASN A 20 -14.91 -0.99 5.47
CA ASN A 20 -15.98 -1.45 4.58
C ASN A 20 -15.44 -2.33 3.43
N PHE A 21 -14.27 -2.01 2.87
CA PHE A 21 -13.66 -2.83 1.82
C PHE A 21 -13.01 -4.11 2.33
N LYS A 22 -12.65 -4.20 3.62
CA LYS A 22 -12.06 -5.43 4.18
C LYS A 22 -13.03 -6.61 4.14
N GLU A 23 -14.32 -6.35 4.12
CA GLU A 23 -15.40 -7.35 3.99
C GLU A 23 -15.61 -7.87 2.55
N CYS A 24 -15.01 -7.21 1.55
CA CYS A 24 -15.12 -7.60 0.15
C CYS A 24 -14.16 -8.75 -0.23
N SER A 25 -14.36 -9.34 -1.42
CA SER A 25 -13.41 -10.30 -2.00
C SER A 25 -12.02 -9.66 -2.18
N ILE A 26 -10.97 -10.49 -2.19
CA ILE A 26 -9.56 -10.03 -2.27
C ILE A 26 -9.33 -9.13 -3.48
N GLU A 27 -9.88 -9.48 -4.64
CA GLU A 27 -9.72 -8.70 -5.87
C GLU A 27 -10.33 -7.30 -5.74
N VAL A 28 -11.62 -7.23 -5.37
CA VAL A 28 -12.33 -5.95 -5.20
C VAL A 28 -11.71 -5.11 -4.08
N ARG A 29 -11.29 -5.76 -3.00
CA ARG A 29 -10.63 -5.13 -1.87
C ARG A 29 -9.31 -4.50 -2.27
N THR A 30 -8.41 -5.27 -2.90
CA THR A 30 -7.06 -4.79 -3.22
C THR A 30 -7.09 -3.64 -4.22
N ASP A 31 -7.88 -3.73 -5.30
CA ASP A 31 -7.97 -2.66 -6.30
C ASP A 31 -8.55 -1.37 -5.72
N THR A 32 -9.60 -1.50 -4.91
CA THR A 32 -10.26 -0.33 -4.32
C THR A 32 -9.40 0.32 -3.23
N LEU A 33 -8.78 -0.49 -2.36
CA LEU A 33 -7.84 0.00 -1.35
C LEU A 33 -6.64 0.69 -2.00
N MET A 34 -6.06 0.09 -3.05
CA MET A 34 -4.97 0.72 -3.80
C MET A 34 -5.37 2.10 -4.34
N ALA A 35 -6.59 2.26 -4.88
CA ALA A 35 -7.04 3.53 -5.42
C ALA A 35 -7.11 4.63 -4.34
N TYR A 36 -7.69 4.35 -3.17
CA TYR A 36 -7.86 5.34 -2.11
C TYR A 36 -6.58 5.57 -1.30
N ALA A 37 -5.83 4.51 -0.99
CA ALA A 37 -4.56 4.61 -0.28
C ALA A 37 -3.54 5.45 -1.08
N LYS A 38 -3.49 5.28 -2.41
CA LYS A 38 -2.64 6.10 -3.28
C LYS A 38 -3.01 7.58 -3.25
N ILE A 39 -4.31 7.90 -3.17
CA ILE A 39 -4.76 9.29 -3.05
C ILE A 39 -4.32 9.87 -1.69
N MET A 40 -4.53 9.14 -0.60
CA MET A 40 -4.08 9.54 0.73
C MET A 40 -2.56 9.75 0.77
N ALA A 41 -1.79 8.81 0.24
CA ALA A 41 -0.33 8.87 0.18
C ALA A 41 0.18 10.05 -0.65
N LEU A 42 -0.23 10.15 -1.92
CA LEU A 42 0.43 11.06 -2.86
C LEU A 42 -0.14 12.46 -2.86
N LYS A 43 -1.46 12.60 -2.67
CA LYS A 43 -2.13 13.90 -2.72
C LYS A 43 -2.10 14.60 -1.38
N HIS A 44 -2.23 13.83 -0.30
CA HIS A 44 -2.38 14.37 1.04
C HIS A 44 -1.19 14.07 1.95
N ASN A 45 -0.15 13.39 1.41
CA ASN A 45 1.06 13.01 2.14
C ASN A 45 0.78 12.27 3.46
N ASN A 46 -0.33 11.52 3.50
CA ASN A 46 -0.72 10.75 4.66
C ASN A 46 0.12 9.47 4.72
N GLU A 47 0.84 9.29 5.83
CA GLU A 47 1.77 8.18 6.05
C GLU A 47 1.08 6.82 5.94
N ARG A 48 -0.08 6.67 6.58
CA ARG A 48 -0.87 5.44 6.53
C ARG A 48 -1.22 5.03 5.11
N GLY A 49 -1.57 5.97 4.24
CA GLY A 49 -1.84 5.70 2.84
C GLY A 49 -0.67 5.05 2.09
N TYR A 50 0.58 5.37 2.44
CA TYR A 50 1.75 4.73 1.83
C TYR A 50 1.84 3.25 2.20
N TYR A 51 1.64 2.93 3.47
CA TYR A 51 1.69 1.57 3.99
C TYR A 51 0.48 0.73 3.57
N ASP A 52 -0.73 1.29 3.61
CA ASP A 52 -1.95 0.60 3.16
C ASP A 52 -1.87 0.24 1.66
N TYR A 53 -1.29 1.12 0.83
CA TYR A 53 -1.07 0.82 -0.59
C TYR A 53 -0.06 -0.32 -0.78
N LEU A 54 1.05 -0.30 -0.03
CA LEU A 54 2.06 -1.36 -0.08
C LEU A 54 1.46 -2.71 0.36
N GLN A 55 0.68 -2.71 1.43
CA GLN A 55 -0.02 -3.90 1.91
C GLN A 55 -1.00 -4.44 0.86
N ALA A 56 -1.76 -3.56 0.20
CA ALA A 56 -2.69 -3.99 -0.85
C ALA A 56 -1.95 -4.57 -2.07
N LEU A 57 -0.77 -4.05 -2.43
CA LEU A 57 0.11 -4.67 -3.43
C LEU A 57 0.58 -6.06 -3.01
N TYR A 58 1.00 -6.22 -1.76
CA TYR A 58 1.40 -7.53 -1.23
C TYR A 58 0.25 -8.53 -1.25
N GLU A 59 -0.95 -8.14 -0.80
CA GLU A 59 -2.15 -8.97 -0.89
C GLU A 59 -2.45 -9.36 -2.35
N LYS A 60 -2.41 -8.39 -3.28
CA LYS A 60 -2.72 -8.61 -4.70
C LYS A 60 -1.78 -9.62 -5.37
N TYR A 61 -0.51 -9.64 -4.97
CA TYR A 61 0.52 -10.53 -5.53
C TYR A 61 0.88 -11.70 -4.63
N GLY A 62 0.11 -11.97 -3.56
CA GLY A 62 0.31 -13.13 -2.69
C GLY A 62 1.60 -13.10 -1.87
N VAL A 63 2.11 -11.91 -1.52
CA VAL A 63 3.30 -11.74 -0.67
C VAL A 63 2.86 -11.73 0.79
N ASP A 64 3.48 -12.57 1.64
CA ASP A 64 3.25 -12.56 3.09
C ASP A 64 3.91 -11.32 3.70
N TYR A 65 3.10 -10.50 4.38
CA TYR A 65 3.53 -9.28 5.05
C TYR A 65 3.23 -9.29 6.56
N SER A 66 2.95 -10.47 7.13
CA SER A 66 2.65 -10.63 8.56
C SER A 66 3.78 -10.15 9.48
N ASN A 67 5.01 -10.11 8.99
CA ASN A 67 6.12 -9.38 9.60
C ASN A 67 7.14 -8.97 8.53
N SER A 68 8.01 -8.01 8.87
CA SER A 68 8.98 -7.43 7.92
C SER A 68 10.00 -8.42 7.38
N SER A 69 10.36 -9.48 8.13
CA SER A 69 11.33 -10.49 7.68
C SER A 69 10.77 -11.47 6.65
N LYS A 70 9.45 -11.48 6.44
CA LYS A 70 8.77 -12.33 5.46
C LYS A 70 8.46 -11.62 4.14
N ASN A 71 8.72 -10.31 4.06
CA ASN A 71 8.54 -9.53 2.83
C ASN A 71 9.56 -10.00 1.77
N ASP A 72 9.24 -11.09 1.08
CA ASP A 72 10.04 -11.72 0.03
C ASP A 72 9.33 -11.57 -1.31
N ILE A 73 9.79 -10.62 -2.12
CA ILE A 73 9.32 -10.42 -3.49
C ILE A 73 10.26 -11.05 -4.52
N SER A 74 11.30 -11.78 -4.10
CA SER A 74 12.29 -12.36 -5.01
C SER A 74 11.70 -13.43 -5.92
N LYS A 75 10.61 -14.05 -5.48
CA LYS A 75 9.91 -15.14 -6.19
C LYS A 75 8.84 -14.65 -7.18
N LEU A 76 8.52 -13.36 -7.19
CA LEU A 76 7.55 -12.80 -8.12
C LEU A 76 8.13 -12.69 -9.54
N ASP A 77 7.27 -12.85 -10.54
CA ASP A 77 7.62 -12.53 -11.91
C ASP A 77 7.88 -11.02 -12.07
N LYS A 78 8.59 -10.63 -13.15
CA LYS A 78 8.99 -9.24 -13.39
C LYS A 78 7.81 -8.26 -13.44
N VAL A 79 6.66 -8.69 -13.94
CA VAL A 79 5.47 -7.83 -14.11
C VAL A 79 4.84 -7.55 -12.76
N SER A 80 4.65 -8.58 -11.93
CA SER A 80 4.07 -8.45 -10.58
C SER A 80 4.99 -7.72 -9.59
N LYS A 81 6.31 -7.90 -9.76
CA LYS A 81 7.32 -7.31 -8.86
C LYS A 81 7.52 -5.81 -9.05
N LYS A 82 7.47 -5.34 -10.30
CA LYS A 82 7.80 -3.95 -10.67
C LYS A 82 6.94 -2.89 -9.95
N PRO A 83 5.61 -3.04 -9.80
CA PRO A 83 4.79 -2.12 -9.01
C PRO A 83 5.24 -1.99 -7.56
N ILE A 84 5.63 -3.10 -6.93
CA ILE A 84 6.10 -3.11 -5.55
C ILE A 84 7.44 -2.38 -5.44
N GLU A 85 8.41 -2.72 -6.29
CA GLU A 85 9.74 -2.08 -6.26
C GLU A 85 9.66 -0.57 -6.48
N ASN A 86 8.82 -0.13 -7.42
CA ASN A 86 8.60 1.28 -7.68
C ASN A 86 7.99 1.99 -6.46
N TRP A 87 7.03 1.35 -5.79
CA TRP A 87 6.41 1.92 -4.59
C TRP A 87 7.38 1.99 -3.40
N LEU A 88 8.17 0.94 -3.18
CA LEU A 88 9.19 0.90 -2.14
C LEU A 88 10.25 2.00 -2.32
N LYS A 89 10.73 2.21 -3.56
CA LYS A 89 11.65 3.30 -3.88
C LYS A 89 11.02 4.67 -3.58
N LEU A 90 9.76 4.86 -3.99
CA LEU A 90 9.03 6.09 -3.69
C LEU A 90 8.90 6.33 -2.18
N MET A 91 8.59 5.31 -1.39
CA MET A 91 8.51 5.43 0.07
C MET A 91 9.86 5.82 0.70
N LEU A 92 10.97 5.26 0.19
CA LEU A 92 12.31 5.63 0.61
C LEU A 92 12.62 7.10 0.27
N ASP A 93 12.35 7.52 -0.96
CA ASP A 93 12.59 8.90 -1.42
C ASP A 93 11.75 9.93 -0.63
N LYS A 94 10.52 9.56 -0.27
CA LYS A 94 9.61 10.37 0.54
C LYS A 94 9.87 10.29 2.04
N LYS A 95 10.89 9.52 2.47
CA LYS A 95 11.22 9.27 3.89
C LYS A 95 10.07 8.65 4.68
N MET A 96 9.16 7.96 4.01
CA MET A 96 8.09 7.17 4.64
C MET A 96 8.63 5.84 5.18
N MET A 97 9.75 5.38 4.63
CA MET A 97 10.44 4.17 5.04
C MET A 97 11.93 4.46 5.21
N THR A 98 12.59 3.81 6.16
CA THR A 98 14.04 3.94 6.32
C THR A 98 14.80 3.08 5.30
N LYS A 99 16.06 3.44 5.03
CA LYS A 99 16.93 2.58 4.21
C LYS A 99 17.08 1.18 4.79
N LYS A 100 17.13 1.06 6.12
CA LYS A 100 17.21 -0.23 6.82
C LYS A 100 16.00 -1.10 6.51
N ASP A 101 14.79 -0.55 6.60
CA ASP A 101 13.56 -1.29 6.33
C ASP A 101 13.45 -1.66 4.84
N PHE A 102 13.86 -0.75 3.96
CA PHE A 102 13.94 -1.01 2.53
C PHE A 102 14.88 -2.19 2.26
N ASP A 103 16.12 -2.13 2.74
CA ASP A 103 17.15 -3.15 2.51
C ASP A 103 16.82 -4.51 3.17
N ALA A 104 15.94 -4.54 4.18
CA ALA A 104 15.45 -5.79 4.79
C ALA A 104 14.48 -6.57 3.89
N ILE A 105 13.86 -5.93 2.90
CA ILE A 105 12.95 -6.59 1.96
C ILE A 105 13.77 -7.43 0.99
N LYS A 106 13.48 -8.72 0.92
CA LYS A 106 14.15 -9.64 0.02
C LYS A 106 13.62 -9.48 -1.40
N ARG A 107 14.54 -9.24 -2.35
CA ARG A 107 14.24 -8.91 -3.75
C ARG A 107 15.10 -9.76 -4.66
#